data_AF-A0A1X0U4B3-F1
#
_entry.id   AF-A0A1X0U4B3-F1
#
_cell.length_a   1.000
_cell.length_b   1.000
_cell.length_c   1.000
_cell.angle_alpha   90.00
_cell.angle_beta   90.00
_cell.angle_gamma   90.00
#
_symmetry.space_group_name_H-M   'P 1'
#
loop_
_entity.id
_entity.type
_entity.pdbx_description
1 polymer ?
#
loop_
_entity_poly.entity_id
_entity_poly.type
_entity_poly.pdbx_seq_one_letter_code
_entity_poly.pdbx_strand_id
1 'polypeptide(L)'
;MEVVIKFTGSSKNYEGLKAHLRYISRNGEVEVQSSDGCKFIGKSDLNILSESFNSGDRIPTQREIRDNSLKEQREVIHVVFSMKDYQFASGAKIKKVAMNCVSKMYPDNYFCIAIHNDTDNPHCHLVLKVKDYLGRRINPKNLI
;
A
#
# COMPACT_ATOMS: atom_id res chain seq x y z
N MET A 1 24.07 -5.51 0.90
CA MET A 1 22.69 -5.36 1.40
C MET A 1 21.76 -5.43 0.22
N GLU A 2 20.90 -6.44 0.20
CA GLU A 2 19.88 -6.61 -0.83
C GLU A 2 18.51 -6.46 -0.17
N VAL A 3 17.66 -5.61 -0.75
CA VAL A 3 16.25 -5.51 -0.36
C VAL A 3 15.48 -6.51 -1.19
N VAL A 4 14.75 -7.40 -0.51
CA VAL A 4 13.85 -8.35 -1.16
C VAL A 4 12.49 -7.69 -1.32
N ILE A 5 11.96 -7.75 -2.54
CA ILE A 5 10.63 -7.26 -2.89
C ILE A 5 9.74 -8.46 -3.19
N LYS A 6 8.57 -8.52 -2.57
CA LYS A 6 7.61 -9.61 -2.78
C LYS A 6 6.21 -9.06 -3.00
N PHE A 7 5.59 -9.41 -4.12
CA PHE A 7 4.14 -9.26 -4.29
C PHE A 7 3.42 -10.26 -3.37
N THR A 8 2.54 -9.75 -2.52
CA THR A 8 1.81 -10.57 -1.54
C THR A 8 0.32 -10.67 -1.83
N GLY A 9 -0.22 -9.81 -2.70
CA GLY A 9 -1.63 -9.88 -3.08
C GLY A 9 -2.15 -8.60 -3.73
N SER A 10 -3.46 -8.54 -3.89
CA SER A 10 -4.14 -7.38 -4.45
C SER A 10 -5.56 -7.26 -3.92
N SER A 11 -6.09 -6.04 -3.86
CA SER A 11 -7.50 -5.77 -3.60
C SER A 11 -8.21 -5.30 -4.88
N LYS A 12 -9.49 -5.65 -5.01
CA LYS A 12 -10.29 -5.39 -6.20
C LYS A 12 -11.41 -4.36 -5.99
N ASN A 13 -11.66 -3.98 -4.73
CA ASN A 13 -12.70 -3.06 -4.32
C ASN A 13 -12.29 -2.31 -3.05
N TYR A 14 -13.10 -1.32 -2.67
CA TYR A 14 -12.81 -0.44 -1.55
C TYR A 14 -12.81 -1.17 -0.20
N GLU A 15 -13.68 -2.17 -0.01
CA GLU A 15 -13.73 -2.99 1.19
C GLU A 15 -12.44 -3.81 1.38
N GLY A 16 -11.90 -4.38 0.29
CA GLY A 16 -10.61 -5.06 0.28
C GLY A 16 -9.45 -4.14 0.67
N LEU A 17 -9.44 -2.92 0.11
CA LEU A 17 -8.47 -1.89 0.52
C LEU A 17 -8.56 -1.62 2.02
N LYS A 18 -9.77 -1.36 2.55
CA LYS A 18 -9.97 -1.07 3.99
C LYS A 18 -9.49 -2.22 4.87
N ALA A 19 -9.81 -3.46 4.49
CA ALA A 19 -9.38 -4.65 5.22
C ALA A 19 -7.85 -4.74 5.27
N HIS A 20 -7.17 -4.47 4.15
CA HIS A 20 -5.72 -4.54 4.08
C HIS A 20 -5.04 -3.36 4.81
N LEU A 21 -5.57 -2.13 4.71
CA LEU A 21 -5.07 -0.99 5.49
C LEU A 21 -5.19 -1.22 7.00
N ARG A 22 -6.29 -1.82 7.45
CA ARG A 22 -6.46 -2.25 8.85
C ARG A 22 -5.44 -3.33 9.25
N TYR A 23 -5.10 -4.25 8.35
CA TYR A 23 -4.08 -5.26 8.60
C TYR A 23 -2.68 -4.66 8.76
N ILE A 24 -2.23 -3.84 7.79
CA ILE A 24 -0.86 -3.28 7.82
C ILE A 24 -0.66 -2.30 8.97
N SER A 25 -1.73 -1.61 9.40
CA SER A 25 -1.68 -0.69 10.54
C SER A 25 -1.82 -1.40 11.88
N ARG A 26 -1.93 -2.74 11.92
CA ARG A 26 -2.26 -3.49 13.14
C ARG A 26 -3.48 -2.89 13.84
N ASN A 27 -4.54 -2.63 13.08
CA ASN A 27 -5.76 -2.00 13.55
C ASN A 27 -5.52 -0.62 14.23
N GLY A 28 -4.60 0.17 13.67
CA GLY A 28 -4.26 1.51 14.13
C GLY A 28 -3.11 1.59 15.13
N GLU A 29 -2.54 0.45 15.56
CA GLU A 29 -1.40 0.43 16.49
C GLU A 29 -0.06 0.80 15.83
N VAL A 30 0.02 0.70 14.50
CA VAL A 30 1.21 1.02 13.70
C VAL A 30 0.94 2.22 12.79
N GLU A 31 1.87 3.18 12.77
CA GLU A 31 1.84 4.34 11.85
C GLU A 31 1.82 3.86 10.39
N VAL A 32 0.89 4.41 9.61
CA VAL A 32 0.88 4.30 8.15
C VAL A 32 1.27 5.66 7.58
N GLN A 33 2.23 5.69 6.66
CA GLN A 33 2.63 6.89 5.95
C GLN A 33 2.25 6.77 4.47
N SER A 34 1.69 7.82 3.90
CA SER A 34 1.41 7.92 2.47
C SER A 34 2.56 8.53 1.67
N SER A 35 2.50 8.37 0.35
CA SER A 35 3.48 8.89 -0.62
C SER A 35 3.58 10.42 -0.63
N ASP A 36 2.51 11.12 -0.24
CA ASP A 36 2.47 12.59 -0.08
C ASP A 36 2.99 13.07 1.30
N GLY A 37 3.41 12.15 2.16
CA GLY A 37 3.98 12.46 3.47
C GLY A 37 2.99 12.50 4.62
N CYS A 38 1.69 12.32 4.40
CA CYS A 38 0.72 12.22 5.49
C CYS A 38 0.99 10.98 6.36
N LYS A 39 0.70 11.10 7.65
CA LYS A 39 0.88 10.04 8.65
C LYS A 39 -0.44 9.80 9.36
N PHE A 40 -0.77 8.54 9.53
CA PHE A 40 -2.02 8.09 10.12
C PHE A 40 -1.70 7.13 11.26
N ILE A 41 -2.23 7.39 12.46
CA ILE A 41 -2.01 6.52 13.62
C ILE A 41 -3.24 6.51 14.53
N GLY A 42 -3.54 5.35 15.10
CA GLY A 42 -4.73 5.14 15.91
C GLY A 42 -5.94 4.70 15.09
N LYS A 43 -6.95 4.19 15.80
CA LYS A 43 -8.19 3.67 15.19
C LYS A 43 -9.04 4.75 14.54
N SER A 44 -9.01 5.98 15.07
CA SER A 44 -9.72 7.14 14.52
C SER A 44 -9.28 7.44 13.09
N ASP A 45 -7.99 7.28 12.81
CA ASP A 45 -7.38 7.67 11.54
C ASP A 45 -7.59 6.63 10.45
N LEU A 46 -8.04 5.41 10.76
CA LEU A 46 -8.22 4.34 9.76
C LEU A 46 -9.25 4.73 8.69
N ASN A 47 -10.30 5.44 9.07
CA ASN A 47 -11.28 5.94 8.10
C ASN A 47 -10.64 7.02 7.21
N ILE A 48 -9.95 7.99 7.80
CA ILE A 48 -9.26 9.08 7.09
C ILE A 48 -8.20 8.49 6.13
N LEU A 49 -7.40 7.53 6.59
CA LEU A 49 -6.43 6.81 5.78
C LEU A 49 -7.10 6.15 4.56
N SER A 50 -8.21 5.44 4.76
CA SER A 50 -8.91 4.78 3.65
C SER A 50 -9.54 5.78 2.66
N GLU A 51 -10.08 6.89 3.16
CA GLU A 51 -10.68 7.95 2.34
C GLU A 51 -9.62 8.72 1.56
N SER A 52 -8.51 9.06 2.21
CA SER A 52 -7.34 9.71 1.59
C SER A 52 -6.79 8.84 0.45
N PHE A 53 -6.60 7.53 0.71
CA PHE A 53 -6.17 6.58 -0.33
C PHE A 53 -7.15 6.51 -1.51
N ASN A 54 -8.46 6.60 -1.21
CA ASN A 54 -9.50 6.50 -2.22
C ASN A 54 -9.90 7.85 -2.85
N SER A 55 -9.16 8.93 -2.58
CA SER A 55 -9.37 10.23 -3.20
C SER A 55 -9.03 10.21 -4.71
N GLY A 56 -9.61 11.16 -5.46
CA GLY A 56 -9.45 11.23 -6.92
C GLY A 56 -10.17 10.10 -7.66
N ASP A 57 -9.44 9.36 -8.49
CA ASP A 57 -9.95 8.16 -9.17
C ASP A 57 -10.34 7.09 -8.14
N ARG A 58 -11.64 6.99 -7.87
CA ARG A 58 -12.18 6.13 -6.82
C ARG A 58 -12.09 4.66 -7.22
N ILE A 59 -11.65 3.86 -6.26
CA ILE A 59 -11.80 2.41 -6.21
C ILE A 59 -13.28 2.14 -5.90
N PRO A 60 -13.99 1.37 -6.74
CA PRO A 60 -15.39 1.07 -6.51
C PRO A 60 -15.58 0.15 -5.31
N THR A 61 -16.69 0.31 -4.62
CA THR A 61 -17.20 -0.62 -3.62
C THR A 61 -17.66 -1.92 -4.27
N GLN A 62 -17.70 -3.00 -3.48
CA GLN A 62 -18.23 -4.27 -3.95
C GLN A 62 -19.69 -4.14 -4.41
N ARG A 63 -20.46 -3.25 -3.77
CA ARG A 63 -21.84 -2.94 -4.16
C ARG A 63 -21.88 -2.27 -5.53
N GLU A 64 -21.11 -1.20 -5.76
CA GLU A 64 -21.07 -0.52 -7.06
C GLU A 64 -20.64 -1.45 -8.20
N ILE A 65 -19.72 -2.39 -7.92
CA ILE A 65 -19.32 -3.42 -8.90
C ILE A 65 -20.52 -4.29 -9.28
N ARG A 66 -21.29 -4.78 -8.30
CA ARG A 66 -22.46 -5.64 -8.56
C ARG A 66 -23.60 -4.88 -9.21
N ASP A 67 -24.02 -3.77 -8.60
CA ASP A 67 -25.22 -3.03 -8.98
C ASP A 67 -25.08 -2.43 -10.39
N ASN A 68 -23.86 -2.10 -10.82
CA ASN A 68 -23.58 -1.57 -12.16
C ASN A 68 -22.90 -2.57 -13.11
N SER A 69 -22.79 -3.85 -12.72
CA SER A 69 -22.12 -4.89 -13.51
C SER A 69 -20.72 -4.49 -14.00
N LEU A 70 -19.94 -3.80 -13.16
CA LEU A 70 -18.59 -3.37 -13.52
C LEU A 70 -17.67 -4.59 -13.63
N LYS A 71 -16.76 -4.56 -14.60
CA LYS A 71 -15.70 -5.57 -14.68
C LYS A 71 -14.79 -5.44 -13.46
N GLU A 72 -14.67 -6.52 -12.71
CA GLU A 72 -13.77 -6.61 -11.58
C GLU A 72 -12.29 -6.49 -12.03
N GLN A 73 -11.51 -5.63 -11.39
CA GLN A 73 -10.12 -5.35 -11.74
C GLN A 73 -9.24 -5.33 -10.49
N ARG A 74 -7.92 -5.49 -10.66
CA ARG A 74 -6.97 -5.24 -9.56
C ARG A 74 -6.86 -3.73 -9.37
N GLU A 75 -7.40 -3.23 -8.27
CA GLU A 75 -7.41 -1.80 -7.95
C GLU A 75 -6.25 -1.38 -7.05
N VAL A 76 -5.73 -2.33 -6.27
CA VAL A 76 -4.64 -2.11 -5.32
C VAL A 76 -3.69 -3.30 -5.34
N ILE A 77 -2.39 -3.03 -5.27
CA ILE A 77 -1.30 -4.03 -5.20
C ILE A 77 -0.73 -4.01 -3.78
N HIS A 78 -0.41 -5.19 -3.24
CA HIS A 78 0.21 -5.36 -1.92
C HIS A 78 1.62 -5.89 -2.11
N VAL A 79 2.60 -5.17 -1.56
CA VAL A 79 4.02 -5.44 -1.70
C VAL A 79 4.66 -5.47 -0.32
N VAL A 80 5.53 -6.44 -0.08
CA VAL A 80 6.38 -6.48 1.11
C VAL A 80 7.83 -6.21 0.71
N PHE A 81 8.47 -5.34 1.47
CA PHE A 81 9.91 -5.07 1.41
C PHE A 81 10.57 -5.60 2.67
N SER A 82 11.60 -6.43 2.53
CA SER A 82 12.37 -6.97 3.66
C SER A 82 13.87 -7.00 3.36
N MET A 83 14.68 -7.23 4.38
CA MET A 83 16.12 -7.48 4.23
C MET A 83 16.51 -8.77 4.94
N LYS A 84 17.40 -9.56 4.33
CA LYS A 84 17.92 -10.80 4.93
C LYS A 84 18.88 -10.53 6.10
N ASP A 85 19.69 -9.48 5.99
CA ASP A 85 20.69 -9.11 7.01
C ASP A 85 20.20 -7.96 7.91
N TYR A 86 19.08 -8.18 8.62
CA TYR A 86 18.40 -7.14 9.43
C TYR A 86 19.28 -6.54 10.53
N GLN A 87 20.33 -7.26 10.96
CA GLN A 87 21.35 -6.81 11.93
C GLN A 87 22.00 -5.48 11.52
N PHE A 88 22.02 -5.18 10.21
CA PHE A 88 22.72 -4.02 9.65
C PHE A 88 21.78 -2.97 9.07
N ALA A 89 20.45 -3.18 9.12
CA ALA A 89 19.50 -2.22 8.57
C ALA A 89 18.22 -2.08 9.39
N SER A 90 18.03 -0.90 9.96
CA SER A 90 16.80 -0.55 10.69
C SER A 90 15.57 -0.56 9.78
N GLY A 91 14.40 -0.84 10.35
CA GLY A 91 13.12 -0.77 9.63
C GLY A 91 12.88 0.59 8.94
N ALA A 92 13.37 1.69 9.53
CA ALA A 92 13.33 3.01 8.92
C ALA A 92 14.13 3.10 7.61
N LYS A 93 15.29 2.43 7.53
CA LYS A 93 16.09 2.34 6.30
C LYS A 93 15.36 1.52 5.23
N ILE A 94 14.71 0.41 5.60
CA ILE A 94 13.86 -0.38 4.69
C ILE A 94 12.74 0.50 4.13
N LYS A 95 11.99 1.20 5.00
CA LYS A 95 10.88 2.08 4.61
C LYS A 95 11.35 3.14 3.61
N LYS A 96 12.46 3.82 3.91
CA LYS A 96 13.02 4.87 3.03
C LYS A 96 13.39 4.30 1.66
N VAL A 97 14.04 3.14 1.60
CA VAL A 97 14.40 2.50 0.33
C VAL A 97 13.15 2.06 -0.43
N ALA A 98 12.16 1.47 0.25
CA ALA A 98 10.90 1.06 -0.35
C ALA A 98 10.14 2.24 -0.98
N MET A 99 9.97 3.34 -0.23
CA MET A 99 9.31 4.56 -0.73
C MET A 99 10.05 5.13 -1.95
N ASN A 100 11.39 5.21 -1.90
CA ASN A 100 12.20 5.69 -3.02
C ASN A 100 12.09 4.79 -4.25
N CYS A 101 12.06 3.46 -4.05
CA CYS A 101 11.94 2.49 -5.13
C CYS A 101 10.59 2.63 -5.84
N VAL A 102 9.49 2.62 -5.08
CA VAL A 102 8.14 2.74 -5.64
C VAL A 102 7.92 4.10 -6.30
N SER A 103 8.38 5.19 -5.69
CA SER A 103 8.27 6.54 -6.29
C SER A 103 9.04 6.68 -7.60
N LYS A 104 10.15 5.96 -7.78
CA LYS A 104 10.89 5.96 -9.05
C LYS A 104 10.18 5.14 -10.14
N MET A 105 9.59 4.01 -9.77
CA MET A 105 8.91 3.12 -10.74
C MET A 105 7.51 3.63 -11.11
N TYR A 106 6.83 4.27 -10.17
CA TYR A 106 5.44 4.72 -10.29
C TYR A 106 5.30 6.15 -9.75
N PRO A 107 5.91 7.14 -10.41
CA PRO A 107 5.99 8.52 -9.90
C PRO A 107 4.61 9.17 -9.71
N ASP A 108 3.61 8.71 -10.45
CA ASP A 108 2.26 9.27 -10.45
C ASP A 108 1.27 8.47 -9.59
N ASN A 109 1.68 7.33 -9.03
CA ASN A 109 0.80 6.46 -8.26
C ASN A 109 0.85 6.77 -6.77
N TYR A 110 -0.33 6.79 -6.15
CA TYR A 110 -0.46 6.91 -4.71
C TYR A 110 -0.14 5.59 -4.02
N PHE A 111 0.58 5.64 -2.89
CA PHE A 111 0.80 4.47 -2.06
C PHE A 111 0.84 4.82 -0.56
N CYS A 112 0.59 3.81 0.27
CA CYS A 112 0.78 3.88 1.72
C CYS A 112 1.74 2.78 2.18
N ILE A 113 2.47 3.02 3.26
CA ILE A 113 3.47 2.09 3.81
C ILE A 113 3.45 2.05 5.33
N ALA A 114 3.57 0.85 5.89
CA ALA A 114 3.70 0.59 7.33
C ALA A 114 4.94 -0.28 7.59
N ILE A 115 5.68 -0.02 8.68
CA ILE A 115 6.80 -0.88 9.11
C ILE A 115 6.32 -1.80 10.23
N HIS A 116 6.54 -3.10 10.05
CA HIS A 116 6.36 -4.11 11.11
C HIS A 116 7.73 -4.44 11.70
N ASN A 117 7.95 -4.00 12.95
CA ASN A 117 9.15 -4.30 13.74
C ASN A 117 8.86 -5.33 14.85
N ASP A 118 7.64 -5.84 14.91
CA ASP A 118 7.11 -6.78 15.90
C ASP A 118 7.44 -8.25 15.59
N THR A 119 8.35 -8.50 14.63
CA THR A 119 8.77 -9.84 14.20
C THR A 119 10.29 -9.92 14.14
N ASP A 120 10.84 -11.12 14.16
CA ASP A 120 12.30 -11.35 14.04
C ASP A 120 12.91 -10.81 12.73
N ASN A 121 12.07 -10.49 11.74
CA ASN A 121 12.47 -9.96 10.43
C ASN A 121 11.72 -8.65 10.14
N PRO A 122 12.29 -7.48 10.48
CA PRO A 122 11.71 -6.19 10.14
C PRO A 122 11.37 -6.08 8.65
N HIS A 123 10.13 -5.69 8.35
CA HIS A 123 9.65 -5.59 6.99
C HIS A 123 8.63 -4.46 6.85
N CYS A 124 8.48 -3.95 5.62
CA CYS A 124 7.49 -2.93 5.30
C CYS A 124 6.39 -3.52 4.44
N HIS A 125 5.14 -3.27 4.79
CA HIS A 125 4.00 -3.49 3.91
C HIS A 125 3.71 -2.21 3.16
N LEU A 126 3.65 -2.28 1.84
CA LEU A 126 3.29 -1.19 0.96
C LEU A 126 2.04 -1.53 0.16
N VAL A 127 1.14 -0.57 0.08
CA VAL A 127 -0.16 -0.66 -0.58
C VAL A 127 -0.16 0.37 -1.70
N LEU A 128 -0.13 -0.09 -2.95
CA LEU A 128 0.00 0.74 -4.15
C LEU A 128 -1.32 0.82 -4.89
N LYS A 129 -1.81 2.04 -5.18
CA LYS A 129 -2.99 2.27 -6.00
C LYS A 129 -2.63 2.02 -7.46
N VAL A 130 -3.40 1.17 -8.15
CA VAL A 130 -3.11 0.75 -9.54
C VAL A 130 -3.35 1.88 -10.53
N LYS A 131 -4.37 2.71 -10.29
CA LYS A 131 -4.59 3.94 -11.04
C LYS A 131 -3.74 5.06 -10.47
N ASP A 132 -3.07 5.79 -11.34
CA ASP A 132 -2.37 7.02 -10.99
C ASP A 132 -3.34 8.21 -10.90
N TYR A 133 -2.84 9.40 -10.57
CA TYR A 133 -3.68 10.61 -10.47
C TYR A 133 -4.23 11.10 -11.83
N LEU A 134 -3.76 10.54 -12.95
CA LEU A 134 -4.26 10.81 -14.31
C LEU A 134 -5.24 9.73 -14.80
N GLY A 135 -5.60 8.78 -13.94
CA GLY A 135 -6.51 7.67 -14.25
C GLY A 135 -5.88 6.55 -15.07
N ARG A 136 -4.57 6.59 -15.34
CA ARG A 136 -3.85 5.55 -16.08
C ARG A 136 -3.55 4.39 -15.16
N ARG A 137 -3.75 3.16 -15.65
CA ARG A 137 -3.47 1.93 -14.90
C ARG A 137 -2.04 1.48 -15.12
N ILE A 138 -1.39 0.99 -14.06
CA ILE A 138 -0.12 0.26 -14.18
C ILE A 138 -0.30 -0.93 -15.13
N ASN A 139 0.60 -1.07 -16.09
CA ASN A 139 0.64 -2.23 -16.97
C ASN A 139 1.04 -3.47 -16.16
N PRO A 140 0.29 -4.59 -16.22
CA PRO A 140 0.64 -5.83 -15.52
C PRO A 140 2.06 -6.34 -15.76
N LYS A 141 2.64 -6.06 -16.94
CA LYS A 141 4.03 -6.45 -17.28
C LYS A 141 5.10 -5.60 -16.59
N ASN A 142 4.71 -4.46 -16.03
CA ASN A 142 5.59 -3.51 -15.38
C ASN A 142 5.47 -3.58 -13.85
N LEU A 143 4.71 -4.53 -13.30
CA LEU A 143 4.72 -4.79 -11.86
C LEU A 143 6.11 -5.29 -11.45
N ILE A 144 6.60 -4.71 -10.34
CA ILE A 144 7.92 -4.94 -9.71
C ILE A 144 8.22 -6.43 -9.54
#